data_AF-A0A7Y7HWV6-F1
#
_entry.id   AF-A0A7Y7HWV6-F1
#
_cell.length_a   1.000
_cell.length_b   1.000
_cell.length_c   1.000
_cell.angle_alpha   90.00
_cell.angle_beta   90.00
_cell.angle_gamma   90.00
#
_symmetry.space_group_name_H-M   'P 1'
#
loop_
_entity.id
_entity.type
_entity.pdbx_description
1 polymer ?
#
loop_
_entity_poly.entity_id
_entity_poly.type
_entity_poly.pdbx_seq_one_letter_code
_entity_poly.pdbx_strand_id
1 'polypeptide(L)'
;MIFYATSVSAKQRGASLLEFAVAAAVIGILISVLLQRLWYYQGEAELRAVEMTVANVRTALEMKVVEAKLPGRNRDLTFLAEENPFNLLKDKPINYVGEFFRPSDSDIGAGNWCFDRADKSLIYLLNNGNSFRDAQSKRLKFKVKLFRLPHSPAKPSGTPATEGVAFEQVKDASS
;
A
#
# COMPACT_ATOMS: atom_id res chain seq x y z
N MET A 1 28.17 -44.75 -60.42
CA MET A 1 29.00 -45.33 -59.34
C MET A 1 28.97 -44.36 -58.17
N ILE A 2 27.84 -44.23 -57.47
CA ILE A 2 27.44 -44.79 -56.17
C ILE A 2 28.39 -44.60 -54.96
N PHE A 3 27.80 -44.00 -53.92
CA PHE A 3 28.05 -44.04 -52.46
C PHE A 3 29.24 -43.22 -51.88
N TYR A 4 29.20 -42.62 -50.68
CA TYR A 4 28.33 -42.79 -49.50
C TYR A 4 28.02 -41.44 -48.82
N ALA A 5 26.74 -41.24 -48.45
CA ALA A 5 26.38 -40.34 -47.37
C ALA A 5 26.86 -40.97 -46.06
N THR A 6 27.80 -40.33 -45.36
CA THR A 6 28.12 -40.69 -43.99
C THR A 6 27.03 -40.15 -43.09
N SER A 7 25.97 -40.93 -42.90
CA SER A 7 25.04 -40.72 -41.80
C SER A 7 25.79 -41.02 -40.49
N VAL A 8 26.14 -39.98 -39.74
CA VAL A 8 26.59 -40.13 -38.35
C VAL A 8 25.41 -40.66 -37.54
N SER A 9 25.57 -41.89 -37.04
CA SER A 9 24.61 -42.60 -36.21
C SER A 9 24.46 -41.87 -34.87
N ALA A 10 23.37 -41.12 -34.72
CA ALA A 10 22.99 -40.52 -33.44
C ALA A 10 22.50 -41.62 -32.48
N LYS A 11 23.41 -42.14 -31.65
CA LYS A 11 23.08 -43.05 -30.56
C LYS A 11 23.45 -42.47 -29.20
N GLN A 12 22.77 -41.40 -28.81
CA GLN A 12 22.58 -41.00 -27.42
C GLN A 12 21.07 -40.89 -27.18
N ARG A 13 20.42 -41.97 -26.71
CA ARG A 13 18.96 -41.97 -26.50
C ARG A 13 18.52 -42.48 -25.12
N GLY A 14 19.42 -42.55 -24.13
CA GLY A 14 19.10 -43.05 -22.79
C GLY A 14 19.53 -42.13 -21.64
N ALA A 15 20.80 -41.73 -21.61
CA ALA A 15 21.35 -40.97 -20.49
C ALA A 15 20.89 -39.50 -20.45
N SER A 16 20.76 -38.81 -21.60
CA SER A 16 20.40 -37.38 -21.61
C SER A 16 18.93 -37.11 -21.28
N LEU A 17 18.02 -38.06 -21.57
CA LEU A 17 16.59 -37.87 -21.29
C LEU A 17 16.32 -37.98 -19.78
N LEU A 18 16.97 -38.92 -19.08
CA LEU A 18 16.85 -39.02 -17.63
C LEU A 18 17.55 -37.85 -16.93
N GLU A 19 18.73 -37.45 -17.39
CA GLU A 19 19.44 -36.28 -16.85
C GLU A 19 18.62 -34.99 -17.05
N PHE A 20 18.05 -34.79 -18.24
CA PHE A 20 17.15 -33.66 -18.51
C PHE A 20 15.88 -33.74 -17.66
N ALA A 21 15.29 -34.92 -17.48
CA ALA A 21 14.11 -35.10 -16.64
C ALA A 21 14.40 -34.78 -15.16
N VAL A 22 15.55 -35.20 -14.64
CA VAL A 22 15.98 -34.89 -13.27
C VAL A 22 16.26 -33.39 -13.14
N ALA A 23 16.98 -32.78 -14.08
CA ALA A 23 17.22 -31.34 -14.08
C ALA A 23 15.91 -30.54 -14.14
N ALA A 24 14.98 -30.94 -15.02
CA ALA A 24 13.67 -30.32 -15.13
C ALA A 24 12.85 -30.49 -13.85
N ALA A 25 12.92 -31.64 -13.18
CA ALA A 25 12.25 -31.87 -11.90
C ALA A 25 12.83 -30.97 -10.80
N VAL A 26 14.15 -30.85 -10.70
CA VAL A 26 14.81 -29.95 -9.74
C VAL A 26 14.43 -28.49 -10.02
N ILE A 27 14.48 -28.05 -11.28
CA ILE A 27 14.08 -26.69 -11.67
C ILE A 27 12.60 -26.44 -11.33
N GLY A 28 11.72 -27.41 -11.60
CA GLY A 28 10.30 -27.31 -11.26
C GLY A 28 10.05 -27.15 -9.76
N ILE A 29 10.79 -27.88 -8.93
CA ILE A 29 10.75 -27.73 -7.47
C ILE A 29 11.22 -26.32 -7.06
N LEU A 30 12.36 -25.87 -7.58
CA LEU A 30 12.91 -24.54 -7.26
C LEU A 30 11.96 -23.40 -7.67
N ILE A 31 11.38 -23.47 -8.87
CA ILE A 31 10.39 -22.50 -9.35
C ILE A 31 9.16 -22.52 -8.45
N SER A 32 8.66 -23.70 -8.07
CA SER A 32 7.48 -23.80 -7.19
C SER A 32 7.72 -23.15 -5.83
N VAL A 33 8.88 -23.42 -5.20
CA VAL A 33 9.28 -22.80 -3.93
C VAL A 33 9.45 -21.29 -4.07
N LEU A 34 10.07 -20.83 -5.18
CA LEU A 34 10.25 -19.40 -5.45
C LEU A 34 8.90 -18.69 -5.59
N LEU A 35 7.97 -19.25 -6.38
CA LEU A 35 6.63 -18.67 -6.54
C LEU A 35 5.92 -18.59 -5.20
N GLN A 36 5.89 -19.68 -4.42
CA GLN A 36 5.26 -19.68 -3.10
C GLN A 36 5.79 -18.57 -2.20
N ARG A 37 7.11 -18.35 -2.22
CA ARG A 37 7.75 -17.30 -1.42
C ARG A 37 7.47 -15.90 -1.95
N LEU A 38 7.37 -15.74 -3.27
CA LEU A 38 7.04 -14.47 -3.91
C LEU A 38 5.61 -14.01 -3.56
N TRP A 39 4.64 -14.93 -3.62
CA TRP A 39 3.26 -14.66 -3.21
C TRP A 39 3.17 -14.21 -1.74
N TYR A 40 3.94 -14.86 -0.85
CA TYR A 40 3.98 -14.48 0.56
C TYR A 40 4.55 -13.08 0.80
N TYR A 41 5.64 -12.72 0.11
CA TYR A 41 6.26 -11.40 0.29
C TYR A 41 5.47 -10.24 -0.34
N GLN A 42 4.63 -10.50 -1.34
CA GLN A 42 3.84 -9.44 -1.99
C GLN A 42 2.88 -8.76 -1.02
N GLY A 43 2.15 -9.51 -0.20
CA GLY A 43 1.20 -8.94 0.76
C GLY A 43 1.88 -8.14 1.87
N GLU A 44 2.98 -8.65 2.42
CA GLU A 44 3.77 -7.92 3.41
C GLU A 44 4.38 -6.65 2.83
N ALA A 45 4.92 -6.70 1.61
CA ALA A 45 5.47 -5.51 0.95
C ALA A 45 4.39 -4.45 0.68
N GLU A 46 3.18 -4.86 0.30
CA GLU A 46 2.05 -3.95 0.11
C GLU A 46 1.67 -3.26 1.42
N LEU A 47 1.49 -4.01 2.51
CA LEU A 47 1.18 -3.43 3.82
C LEU A 47 2.26 -2.45 4.28
N ARG A 48 3.54 -2.79 4.10
CA ARG A 48 4.65 -1.89 4.41
C ARG A 48 4.63 -0.61 3.57
N ALA A 49 4.30 -0.70 2.28
CA ALA A 49 4.18 0.46 1.42
C ALA A 49 3.01 1.38 1.85
N VAL A 50 1.89 0.77 2.28
CA VAL A 50 0.76 1.50 2.85
C VAL A 50 1.17 2.21 4.14
N GLU A 51 1.82 1.51 5.07
CA GLU A 51 2.32 2.09 6.33
C GLU A 51 3.26 3.27 6.09
N MET A 52 4.19 3.16 5.15
CA MET A 52 5.09 4.25 4.78
C MET A 52 4.33 5.46 4.24
N THR A 53 3.33 5.24 3.38
CA THR A 53 2.50 6.31 2.84
C THR A 53 1.71 7.03 3.94
N VAL A 54 1.11 6.25 4.85
CA VAL A 54 0.41 6.75 6.04
C VAL A 54 1.35 7.58 6.93
N ALA A 55 2.56 7.08 7.18
CA ALA A 55 3.57 7.79 7.98
C ALA A 55 3.95 9.13 7.33
N ASN A 56 4.17 9.16 6.03
CA ASN A 56 4.49 10.39 5.29
C ASN A 56 3.37 11.43 5.41
N VAL A 57 2.10 11.02 5.30
CA VAL A 57 0.94 11.91 5.50
C VAL A 57 0.90 12.45 6.92
N ARG A 58 1.11 11.59 7.93
CA ARG A 58 1.17 12.01 9.34
C ARG A 58 2.25 13.08 9.56
N THR A 59 3.45 12.86 9.06
CA THR A 59 4.56 13.82 9.19
C THR A 59 4.25 15.15 8.48
N ALA A 60 3.62 15.12 7.30
CA ALA A 60 3.19 16.33 6.61
C ALA A 60 2.10 17.11 7.39
N LEU A 61 1.13 16.39 8.00
CA LEU A 61 0.13 16.99 8.88
C LEU A 61 0.76 17.65 10.10
N GLU A 62 1.69 16.98 10.78
CA GLU A 62 2.40 17.52 11.94
C GLU A 62 3.17 18.80 11.58
N MET A 63 3.87 18.82 10.44
CA MET A 63 4.55 20.02 9.94
C MET A 63 3.57 21.18 9.69
N LYS A 64 2.40 20.91 9.11
CA LYS A 64 1.36 21.93 8.85
C LYS A 64 0.77 22.50 10.13
N VAL A 65 0.58 21.67 11.15
CA VAL A 65 0.14 22.10 12.47
C VAL A 65 1.17 23.00 13.13
N VAL A 66 2.46 22.68 13.02
CA VAL A 66 3.55 23.54 13.52
C VAL A 66 3.58 24.88 12.77
N GLU A 67 3.45 24.87 11.44
CA GLU A 67 3.41 26.08 10.61
C GLU A 67 2.24 27.01 10.99
N ALA A 68 1.08 26.43 11.30
CA ALA A 68 -0.12 27.15 11.72
C ALA A 68 -0.09 27.64 13.18
N LYS A 69 0.93 27.28 13.96
CA LYS A 69 1.15 27.78 15.33
C LYS A 69 2.23 28.86 15.41
N LEU A 70 2.84 29.22 14.27
CA LEU A 70 3.86 30.26 14.23
C LEU A 70 3.26 31.64 14.55
N PRO A 71 4.01 32.52 15.25
CA PRO A 71 3.54 33.86 15.60
C PRO A 71 3.07 34.64 14.36
N GLY A 72 1.86 35.19 14.39
CA GLY A 72 1.27 35.94 13.27
C GLY A 72 0.49 35.11 12.24
N ARG A 73 0.41 33.78 12.40
CA ARG A 73 -0.42 32.90 11.57
C ARG A 73 -1.32 32.01 12.43
N ASN A 74 -2.34 32.58 13.09
CA ASN A 74 -3.43 31.76 13.62
C ASN A 74 -4.35 31.33 12.46
N ARG A 75 -4.00 30.25 11.78
CA ARG A 75 -4.94 29.60 10.84
C ARG A 75 -5.77 28.57 11.59
N ASP A 76 -7.07 28.58 11.33
CA ASP A 76 -7.96 27.50 11.73
C ASP A 76 -7.41 26.18 11.16
N LEU A 77 -7.31 25.14 11.98
CA LEU A 77 -6.81 23.82 11.57
C LEU A 77 -7.94 22.92 11.05
N THR A 78 -9.20 23.37 11.15
CA THR A 78 -10.37 22.59 10.74
C THR A 78 -10.30 22.19 9.26
N PHE A 79 -9.72 23.02 8.38
CA PHE A 79 -9.57 22.69 6.94
C PHE A 79 -8.75 21.42 6.70
N LEU A 80 -7.79 21.07 7.58
CA LEU A 80 -6.99 19.84 7.45
C LEU A 80 -7.81 18.56 7.60
N ALA A 81 -8.97 18.63 8.27
CA ALA A 81 -9.91 17.53 8.37
C ALA A 81 -10.93 17.50 7.22
N GLU A 82 -11.04 18.59 6.45
CA GLU A 82 -11.97 18.71 5.34
C GLU A 82 -11.34 18.44 3.99
N GLU A 83 -10.06 18.79 3.85
CA GLU A 83 -9.31 18.63 2.62
C GLU A 83 -8.65 17.26 2.50
N ASN A 84 -8.30 16.91 1.26
CA ASN A 84 -7.58 15.70 0.95
C ASN A 84 -6.15 15.73 1.55
N PRO A 85 -5.80 14.78 2.44
CA PRO A 85 -4.50 14.76 3.12
C PRO A 85 -3.31 14.63 2.16
N PHE A 86 -3.51 14.06 0.97
CA PHE A 86 -2.47 13.96 -0.05
C PHE A 86 -2.11 15.30 -0.68
N ASN A 87 -2.94 16.34 -0.54
CA ASN A 87 -2.58 17.70 -0.99
C ASN A 87 -1.49 18.33 -0.10
N LEU A 88 -1.22 17.75 1.07
CA LEU A 88 -0.13 18.18 1.96
C LEU A 88 1.23 17.60 1.55
N LEU A 89 1.22 16.53 0.75
CA LEU A 89 2.43 15.91 0.22
C LEU A 89 2.93 16.71 -0.98
N LYS A 90 4.26 16.75 -1.14
CA LYS A 90 4.90 17.39 -2.29
C LYS A 90 4.51 16.69 -3.60
N ASP A 91 4.58 15.36 -3.58
CA ASP A 91 4.23 14.49 -4.69
C ASP A 91 3.19 13.47 -4.22
N LYS A 92 2.12 13.29 -4.99
CA LYS A 92 1.10 12.28 -4.68
C LYS A 92 1.64 10.88 -4.99
N PRO A 93 1.22 9.83 -4.24
CA PRO A 93 1.60 8.47 -4.56
C PRO A 93 1.25 8.09 -6.00
N ILE A 94 2.10 7.31 -6.67
CA ILE A 94 1.91 6.93 -8.08
C ILE A 94 0.61 6.14 -8.32
N ASN A 95 0.15 5.42 -7.31
CA ASN A 95 -1.07 4.63 -7.30
C ASN A 95 -2.28 5.41 -6.76
N TYR A 96 -2.24 6.74 -6.76
CA TYR A 96 -3.38 7.58 -6.40
C TYR A 96 -4.27 7.86 -7.61
N VAL A 97 -5.49 7.32 -7.61
CA VAL A 97 -6.44 7.44 -8.73
C VAL A 97 -7.27 8.73 -8.71
N GLY A 98 -7.25 9.46 -7.60
CA GLY A 98 -7.94 10.75 -7.48
C GLY A 98 -9.01 10.80 -6.40
N GLU A 99 -9.95 11.73 -6.60
CA GLU A 99 -11.01 12.04 -5.65
C GLU A 99 -12.37 11.66 -6.24
N PHE A 100 -13.11 10.85 -5.51
CA PHE A 100 -14.40 10.32 -5.92
C PHE A 100 -15.46 10.60 -4.84
N PHE A 101 -16.73 10.52 -5.22
CA PHE A 101 -17.84 10.64 -4.27
C PHE A 101 -18.41 9.24 -4.05
N ARG A 102 -18.17 8.66 -2.87
CA ARG A 102 -18.57 7.27 -2.52
C ARG A 102 -18.10 6.23 -3.55
N PRO A 103 -16.78 6.07 -3.73
CA PRO A 103 -16.22 5.15 -4.73
C PRO A 103 -16.57 3.68 -4.44
N SER A 104 -16.84 2.93 -5.50
CA SER A 104 -16.89 1.46 -5.47
C SER A 104 -15.49 0.85 -5.63
N ASP A 105 -15.34 -0.45 -5.35
CA ASP A 105 -14.03 -1.13 -5.50
C ASP A 105 -13.52 -1.10 -6.95
N SER A 106 -14.43 -1.16 -7.91
CA SER A 106 -14.10 -1.07 -9.34
C SER A 106 -13.61 0.32 -9.75
N ASP A 107 -14.09 1.38 -9.09
CA ASP A 107 -13.64 2.74 -9.39
C ASP A 107 -12.21 2.99 -8.89
N ILE A 108 -11.85 2.38 -7.75
CA ILE A 108 -10.52 2.53 -7.15
C ILE A 108 -9.50 1.62 -7.86
N GLY A 109 -9.86 0.36 -8.10
CA GLY A 109 -8.93 -0.66 -8.56
C GLY A 109 -7.98 -1.14 -7.47
N ALA A 110 -7.61 -2.43 -7.52
CA ALA A 110 -6.77 -3.04 -6.50
C ALA A 110 -5.34 -2.46 -6.50
N GLY A 111 -4.77 -2.25 -5.32
CA GLY A 111 -3.45 -1.66 -5.11
C GLY A 111 -3.43 -0.12 -5.18
N ASN A 112 -4.59 0.53 -5.28
CA ASN A 112 -4.69 1.98 -5.49
C ASN A 112 -5.28 2.73 -4.29
N TRP A 113 -4.94 4.02 -4.23
CA TRP A 113 -5.45 5.00 -3.28
C TRP A 113 -6.51 5.88 -3.92
N CYS A 114 -7.58 6.15 -3.17
CA CYS A 114 -8.65 7.06 -3.55
C CYS A 114 -9.03 7.92 -2.35
N PHE A 115 -9.41 9.18 -2.59
CA PHE A 115 -10.04 10.01 -1.57
C PHE A 115 -11.55 10.04 -1.77
N ASP A 116 -12.30 9.61 -0.75
CA ASP A 116 -13.75 9.74 -0.73
C ASP A 116 -14.14 11.11 -0.18
N ARG A 117 -14.71 11.94 -1.06
CA ARG A 117 -15.21 13.28 -0.76
C ARG A 117 -16.46 13.28 0.13
N ALA A 118 -17.24 12.19 0.15
CA ALA A 118 -18.43 12.11 0.99
C ALA A 118 -18.06 11.96 2.47
N ASP A 119 -17.18 11.00 2.76
CA ASP A 119 -16.76 10.68 4.13
C ASP A 119 -15.52 11.45 4.60
N LYS A 120 -14.90 12.24 3.71
CA LYS A 120 -13.62 12.93 3.88
C LYS A 120 -12.55 11.96 4.38
N SER A 121 -12.41 10.84 3.67
CA SER A 121 -11.53 9.74 4.07
C SER A 121 -10.67 9.24 2.91
N LEU A 122 -9.46 8.80 3.25
CA LEU A 122 -8.56 8.19 2.30
C LEU A 122 -8.76 6.68 2.34
N ILE A 123 -9.01 6.07 1.19
CA ILE A 123 -9.30 4.65 1.02
C ILE A 123 -8.17 4.03 0.23
N TYR A 124 -7.60 2.94 0.75
CA TYR A 124 -6.72 2.05 0.01
C TYR A 124 -7.43 0.71 -0.24
N LEU A 125 -7.39 0.23 -1.47
CA LEU A 125 -7.92 -1.09 -1.80
C LEU A 125 -6.77 -2.08 -1.94
N LEU A 126 -6.70 -3.09 -1.05
CA LEU A 126 -5.63 -4.09 -1.11
C LEU A 126 -5.66 -4.89 -2.42
N ASN A 127 -4.47 -5.15 -2.95
CA ASN A 127 -4.25 -6.10 -4.00
C ASN A 127 -4.14 -7.51 -3.42
N ASN A 128 -5.31 -8.11 -3.16
CA ASN A 128 -5.40 -9.54 -2.82
C ASN A 128 -5.05 -10.37 -4.06
N GLY A 129 -3.75 -10.51 -4.37
CA GLY A 129 -3.26 -11.20 -5.55
C GLY A 129 -3.87 -12.59 -5.68
N ASN A 130 -4.67 -12.81 -6.75
CA ASN A 130 -5.25 -14.07 -7.23
C ASN A 130 -5.74 -15.14 -6.22
N SER A 131 -5.92 -14.82 -4.93
CA SER A 131 -6.56 -15.70 -3.98
C SER A 131 -8.06 -15.68 -4.26
N PHE A 132 -8.48 -16.48 -5.24
CA PHE A 132 -9.88 -16.79 -5.52
C PHE A 132 -10.67 -17.27 -4.28
N ARG A 133 -9.98 -17.60 -3.18
CA ARG A 133 -10.58 -18.06 -1.92
C ARG A 133 -10.92 -16.90 -0.97
N ASP A 134 -10.28 -15.75 -1.10
CA ASP A 134 -10.47 -14.56 -0.23
C ASP A 134 -10.80 -13.31 -1.06
N ALA A 135 -11.74 -13.45 -2.00
CA ALA A 135 -12.24 -12.37 -2.85
C ALA A 135 -13.07 -11.30 -2.09
N GLN A 136 -12.86 -11.14 -0.79
CA GLN A 136 -13.33 -9.97 -0.06
C GLN A 136 -12.29 -8.87 -0.24
N SER A 137 -12.64 -7.85 -1.03
CA SER A 137 -11.89 -6.62 -1.18
C SER A 137 -11.67 -5.99 0.21
N LYS A 138 -10.44 -6.11 0.73
CA LYS A 138 -10.08 -5.48 2.00
C LYS A 138 -9.80 -4.01 1.75
N ARG A 139 -10.79 -3.17 2.08
CA ARG A 139 -10.63 -1.70 2.10
C ARG A 139 -9.97 -1.28 3.40
N LEU A 140 -8.87 -0.55 3.31
CA LEU A 140 -8.32 0.18 4.46
C LEU A 140 -8.79 1.63 4.36
N LYS A 141 -9.53 2.09 5.36
CA LYS A 141 -9.97 3.49 5.45
C LYS A 141 -9.11 4.21 6.48
N PHE A 142 -8.64 5.38 6.10
CA PHE A 142 -7.87 6.27 6.95
C PHE A 142 -8.53 7.63 7.00
N LYS A 143 -8.66 8.18 8.20
CA LYS A 143 -9.28 9.48 8.43
C LYS A 143 -8.39 10.34 9.27
N VAL A 144 -8.31 11.62 8.90
CA VAL A 144 -7.70 12.65 9.75
C VAL A 144 -8.66 12.92 10.89
N LYS A 145 -8.24 12.62 12.12
CA LYS A 145 -8.93 13.05 13.33
C LYS A 145 -8.08 14.13 13.99
N LEU A 146 -8.67 15.31 14.14
CA LEU A 146 -8.10 16.38 14.96
C LEU A 146 -8.36 16.01 16.42
N PHE A 147 -7.30 15.84 17.20
CA PHE A 147 -7.41 15.62 18.64
C PHE A 147 -6.87 16.85 19.37
N ARG A 148 -7.73 17.53 20.12
CA ARG A 148 -7.28 18.55 21.07
C ARG A 148 -6.73 17.83 22.31
N LEU A 149 -5.42 17.89 22.56
CA LEU A 149 -4.88 17.35 23.82
C LEU A 149 -5.51 18.13 25.00
N PRO A 150 -6.02 17.46 26.04
CA PRO A 150 -6.56 18.14 27.20
C PRO A 150 -5.48 18.99 27.88
N HIS A 151 -5.85 20.21 28.25
CA HIS A 151 -5.04 21.13 29.02
C HIS A 151 -4.70 20.49 30.37
N SER A 152 -3.44 20.08 30.56
CA SER A 152 -2.96 19.64 31.87
C SER A 152 -2.87 20.88 32.79
N PRO A 153 -3.57 20.90 33.95
CA PRO A 153 -3.61 22.07 34.83
C PRO A 153 -2.28 22.35 35.57
N ALA A 154 -1.21 21.61 35.28
CA ALA A 154 0.08 21.73 35.96
C ALA A 154 1.11 22.61 35.22
N LYS A 155 0.73 23.33 34.16
CA LYS A 155 1.67 24.16 33.37
C LYS A 155 1.28 25.65 33.43
N PRO A 156 2.22 26.56 33.78
CA PRO A 156 1.91 27.98 33.96
C PRO A 156 1.31 28.59 32.69
N SER A 157 0.30 29.42 32.90
CA SER A 157 -0.53 30.12 31.92
C SER A 157 0.30 30.94 30.94
N GLY A 158 0.72 30.31 29.84
CA GLY A 158 1.49 30.95 28.78
C GLY A 158 1.89 30.05 27.60
N THR A 159 1.50 28.77 27.57
CA THR A 159 1.83 27.86 26.46
C THR A 159 0.59 27.63 25.58
N PRO A 160 0.63 27.90 24.26
CA PRO A 160 -0.51 27.66 23.36
C PRO A 160 -0.88 26.17 23.32
N ALA A 161 -2.18 25.90 23.24
CA ALA A 161 -2.75 24.56 23.28
C ALA A 161 -2.13 23.63 22.23
N THR A 162 -1.67 22.46 22.66
CA THR A 162 -1.14 21.43 21.75
C THR A 162 -2.31 20.70 21.09
N GLU A 163 -2.88 21.26 20.02
CA GLU A 163 -3.71 20.48 19.10
C GLU A 163 -2.81 19.47 18.37
N GLY A 164 -3.17 18.19 18.43
CA GLY A 164 -2.50 17.08 17.77
C GLY A 164 -3.38 16.51 16.67
N VAL A 165 -2.76 15.96 15.62
CA VAL A 165 -3.48 15.33 14.51
C VAL A 165 -3.12 13.86 14.52
N ALA A 166 -4.12 12.99 14.58
CA ALA A 166 -3.89 11.57 14.39
C ALA A 166 -4.51 11.13 13.06
N PHE A 167 -3.66 10.54 12.23
CA PHE A 167 -4.11 9.77 11.09
C PHE A 167 -4.23 8.32 11.56
N GLU A 168 -5.47 7.88 11.78
CA GLU A 168 -5.77 6.55 12.27
C GLU A 168 -6.50 5.75 11.22
N GLN A 169 -6.14 4.48 11.12
CA GLN A 169 -6.92 3.51 10.38
C GLN A 169 -8.25 3.35 11.11
N VAL A 170 -9.34 3.72 10.44
CA VAL A 170 -10.68 3.42 10.93
C VAL A 170 -10.90 1.94 10.63
N LYS A 171 -10.66 1.10 11.64
CA LYS A 171 -11.19 -0.26 11.65
C LYS A 171 -12.71 -0.10 11.60
N ASP A 172 -13.31 -0.50 10.49
CA ASP A 172 -14.75 -0.72 10.45
C ASP A 172 -15.05 -1.78 11.51
N ALA A 173 -15.57 -1.33 12.65
CA ALA A 173 -16.09 -2.20 13.68
C ALA A 173 -17.42 -2.74 13.18
N SER A 174 -17.54 -4.08 13.17
CA SER A 174 -18.76 -4.88 12.96
C SER A 174 -19.37 -4.78 11.54
N SER A 175 -19.95 -5.83 10.97
CA SER A 175 -20.49 -7.05 11.58
C SER A 175 -20.65 -8.16 10.54
#